data_AF-A0A1Y1YDQ9-F1
#
_entry.id   AF-A0A1Y1YDQ9-F1
#
_cell.length_a   1.000
_cell.length_b   1.000
_cell.length_c   1.000
_cell.angle_alpha   90.00
_cell.angle_beta   90.00
_cell.angle_gamma   90.00
#
_symmetry.space_group_name_H-M   'P 1'
#
loop_
_entity.id
_entity.type
_entity.pdbx_description
1 polymer ?
#
loop_
_entity_poly.entity_id
_entity_poly.type
_entity_poly.pdbx_seq_one_letter_code
_entity_poly.pdbx_strand_id
1 'polypeptide(L)'
;MPLSPESSVDSTNEEVNSSDESDESSCVICGGEDGSKKNAIVFCDGCDIPVHQKCYGIDVVPPGNQKWFCQRCADKIPVDQTIPICCDKTEGAFKRTDIPGSYIHVLCAKWNPSIDKSKEPWSVSSLLQESQECYLCEKSSGICTQCNYSKTLENGSIRKCKRWFHVTCAVDAEILVLNGNQGSSKLGLIIAATT
;
A
#
# COMPACT_ATOMS: atom_id res chain seq x y z
N MET A 1 66.53 -22.31 36.03
CA MET A 1 65.96 -21.10 35.39
C MET A 1 64.44 -21.24 35.41
N PRO A 2 63.65 -20.15 35.44
CA PRO A 2 62.20 -20.20 35.66
C PRO A 2 61.44 -20.64 34.37
N LEU A 3 60.12 -20.83 34.30
CA LEU A 3 58.98 -20.31 35.07
C LEU A 3 57.87 -21.38 35.31
N SER A 4 56.97 -21.06 36.24
CA SER A 4 55.54 -21.44 36.26
C SER A 4 54.73 -20.13 36.26
N PRO A 5 53.37 -20.12 36.13
CA PRO A 5 52.44 -21.21 35.82
C PRO A 5 52.02 -21.16 34.32
N GLU A 6 50.82 -20.89 33.77
CA GLU A 6 49.44 -20.64 34.25
C GLU A 6 48.38 -20.94 33.16
N SER A 7 47.11 -20.64 33.41
CA SER A 7 45.93 -21.09 32.66
C SER A 7 45.32 -20.03 31.73
N SER A 8 44.81 -20.46 30.56
CA SER A 8 43.86 -19.67 29.75
C SER A 8 42.75 -20.55 29.17
N VAL A 9 41.52 -20.04 29.23
CA VAL A 9 40.42 -20.41 28.30
C VAL A 9 40.42 -19.42 27.14
N ASP A 10 39.97 -19.83 25.95
CA ASP A 10 38.96 -19.11 25.13
C ASP A 10 38.55 -19.93 23.88
N SER A 11 37.45 -19.48 23.26
CA SER A 11 36.91 -19.67 21.90
C SER A 11 37.95 -19.91 20.77
N THR A 12 37.62 -20.42 19.57
CA THR A 12 36.40 -20.32 18.73
C THR A 12 36.19 -21.64 17.92
N ASN A 13 35.23 -21.88 17.01
CA ASN A 13 34.21 -21.08 16.29
C ASN A 13 32.82 -21.74 16.44
N GLU A 14 31.77 -20.95 16.62
CA GLU A 14 30.45 -21.30 16.09
C GLU A 14 30.34 -20.74 14.67
N GLU A 15 30.31 -21.60 13.65
CA GLU A 15 29.90 -21.20 12.31
C GLU A 15 28.37 -21.10 12.25
N VAL A 16 27.84 -20.08 12.94
CA VAL A 16 26.44 -19.66 12.76
C VAL A 16 26.33 -19.10 11.34
N ASN A 17 25.93 -19.97 10.41
CA ASN A 17 25.58 -19.59 9.06
C ASN A 17 24.37 -18.65 9.11
N SER A 18 24.63 -17.35 9.16
CA SER A 18 23.65 -16.30 8.92
C SER A 18 23.28 -16.31 7.45
N SER A 19 22.44 -17.29 7.07
CA SER A 19 21.66 -17.19 5.84
C SER A 19 20.79 -15.95 5.96
N ASP A 20 21.00 -14.99 5.06
CA ASP A 20 20.16 -13.82 4.91
C ASP A 20 18.74 -14.27 4.51
N GLU A 21 17.89 -14.54 5.49
CA GLU A 21 16.43 -14.51 5.34
C GLU A 21 16.04 -13.03 5.11
N SER A 22 16.37 -12.51 3.93
CA SER A 22 15.99 -11.17 3.52
C SER A 22 14.51 -11.17 3.17
N ASP A 23 13.65 -11.04 4.18
CA ASP A 23 12.19 -10.91 4.03
C ASP A 23 11.87 -9.91 2.92
N GLU A 24 11.41 -10.40 1.77
CA GLU A 24 11.13 -9.63 0.54
C GLU A 24 9.89 -8.75 0.75
N SER A 25 10.08 -7.70 1.55
CA SER A 25 9.04 -6.90 2.21
C SER A 25 8.39 -5.91 1.24
N SER A 26 7.63 -6.44 0.29
CA SER A 26 6.98 -5.65 -0.76
C SER A 26 6.07 -4.55 -0.19
N CYS A 27 6.11 -3.37 -0.83
CA CYS A 27 5.33 -2.23 -0.38
C CYS A 27 3.82 -2.42 -0.64
N VAL A 28 3.00 -2.45 0.41
CA VAL A 28 1.55 -2.76 0.37
C VAL A 28 0.67 -1.81 -0.48
N ILE A 29 1.25 -0.74 -1.03
CA ILE A 29 0.60 0.26 -1.88
C ILE A 29 0.87 0.00 -3.38
N CYS A 30 1.96 -0.67 -3.72
CA CYS A 30 2.39 -0.86 -5.10
C CYS A 30 2.90 -2.26 -5.46
N GLY A 31 3.06 -3.18 -4.49
CA GLY A 31 3.48 -4.57 -4.72
C GLY A 31 4.93 -4.74 -5.18
N GLY A 32 5.81 -3.76 -4.97
CA GLY A 32 7.23 -3.86 -5.35
C GLY A 32 8.16 -3.88 -4.14
N GLU A 33 9.24 -4.66 -4.25
CA GLU A 33 10.32 -4.79 -3.26
C GLU A 33 11.44 -3.74 -3.40
N ASP A 34 11.55 -3.05 -4.56
CA ASP A 34 12.66 -2.15 -4.93
C ASP A 34 12.94 -0.97 -3.96
N GLY A 35 13.73 -1.21 -2.91
CA GLY A 35 14.16 -0.21 -1.93
C GLY A 35 15.29 0.72 -2.42
N SER A 36 14.95 1.85 -3.07
CA SER A 36 15.95 2.84 -3.54
C SER A 36 16.33 3.89 -2.48
N LYS A 37 17.57 4.38 -2.46
CA LYS A 37 18.03 5.46 -1.54
C LYS A 37 17.27 6.81 -1.64
N LYS A 38 16.45 7.01 -2.68
CA LYS A 38 15.56 8.17 -2.88
C LYS A 38 14.07 7.78 -2.88
N ASN A 39 13.75 6.56 -2.45
CA ASN A 39 12.41 6.03 -2.24
C ASN A 39 12.50 4.74 -1.40
N ALA A 40 13.00 4.84 -0.16
CA ALA A 40 13.18 3.67 0.69
C ALA A 40 11.82 3.07 1.10
N ILE A 41 11.78 1.76 1.37
CA ILE A 41 10.69 1.15 2.13
C ILE A 41 10.87 1.57 3.59
N VAL A 42 9.76 1.98 4.22
CA VAL A 42 9.68 2.45 5.60
C VAL A 42 8.62 1.60 6.30
N PHE A 43 8.98 1.05 7.45
CA PHE A 43 8.11 0.22 8.29
C PHE A 43 7.52 1.08 9.41
N CYS A 44 6.28 0.80 9.83
CA CYS A 44 5.60 1.56 10.87
C CYS A 44 5.90 1.01 12.27
N ASP A 45 6.52 1.82 13.14
CA ASP A 45 6.84 1.47 14.54
C ASP A 45 5.65 1.04 15.43
N GLY A 46 4.41 1.09 14.92
CA GLY A 46 3.19 0.68 15.62
C GLY A 46 2.32 -0.37 14.91
N CYS A 47 2.65 -0.80 13.68
CA CYS A 47 1.95 -1.91 12.99
C CYS A 47 2.77 -2.59 11.87
N ASP A 48 4.08 -2.34 11.84
CA ASP A 48 5.10 -2.89 10.94
C ASP A 48 4.84 -2.82 9.42
N ILE A 49 3.86 -2.02 9.00
CA ILE A 49 3.40 -2.03 7.61
C ILE A 49 4.45 -1.43 6.64
N PRO A 50 4.93 -2.18 5.63
CA PRO A 50 5.97 -1.70 4.71
C PRO A 50 5.40 -0.80 3.61
N VAL A 51 5.91 0.43 3.52
CA VAL A 51 5.52 1.40 2.48
C VAL A 51 6.72 2.15 1.92
N HIS A 52 6.84 2.30 0.60
CA HIS A 52 7.83 3.23 0.05
C HIS A 52 7.51 4.68 0.48
N GLN A 53 8.56 5.48 0.69
CA GLN A 53 8.48 6.92 0.98
C GLN A 53 7.48 7.67 0.07
N LYS A 54 7.63 7.55 -1.25
CA LYS A 54 6.73 8.13 -2.28
C LYS A 54 5.45 7.34 -2.49
N CYS A 55 5.38 6.10 -1.99
CA CYS A 55 4.14 5.36 -2.01
C CYS A 55 3.15 5.91 -0.99
N TYR A 56 3.59 6.18 0.24
CA TYR A 56 2.76 6.74 1.30
C TYR A 56 2.70 8.28 1.30
N GLY A 57 3.71 8.97 0.76
CA GLY A 57 3.84 10.42 0.92
C GLY A 57 4.45 10.76 2.28
N ILE A 58 5.74 10.43 2.43
CA ILE A 58 6.59 10.76 3.58
C ILE A 58 7.63 11.78 3.07
N ASP A 59 7.55 13.03 3.53
CA ASP A 59 8.42 14.11 3.02
C ASP A 59 9.90 13.82 3.28
N VAL A 60 10.22 13.41 4.51
CA VAL A 60 11.56 13.03 4.96
C VAL A 60 11.45 11.73 5.75
N VAL A 61 12.21 10.71 5.35
CA VAL A 61 12.35 9.48 6.16
C VAL A 61 13.15 9.84 7.41
N PRO A 62 12.67 9.55 8.64
CA PRO A 62 13.41 9.86 9.85
C PRO A 62 14.77 9.15 9.87
N PRO A 63 15.82 9.74 10.47
CA PRO A 63 17.08 9.02 10.72
C PRO A 63 16.82 7.79 11.61
N GLY A 64 17.63 6.73 11.48
CA GLY A 64 17.40 5.42 12.11
C GLY A 64 17.40 5.35 13.65
N ASN A 65 17.45 6.50 14.35
CA ASN A 65 17.21 6.63 15.78
C ASN A 65 15.85 7.29 16.12
N GLN A 66 15.03 7.60 15.11
CA GLN A 66 13.71 8.23 15.24
C GLN A 66 12.62 7.30 14.68
N LYS A 67 11.51 7.21 15.39
CA LYS A 67 10.38 6.36 15.01
C LYS A 67 9.52 6.99 13.92
N TRP A 68 8.97 6.17 13.02
CA TRP A 68 7.96 6.56 12.04
C TRP A 68 6.63 5.84 12.28
N PHE A 69 5.52 6.59 12.26
CA PHE A 69 4.18 6.05 12.40
C PHE A 69 3.30 6.44 11.21
N CYS A 70 2.60 5.48 10.63
CA CYS A 70 1.49 5.76 9.72
C CYS A 70 0.33 6.45 10.48
N GLN A 71 -0.54 7.18 9.78
CA GLN A 71 -1.57 8.01 10.42
C GLN A 71 -2.50 7.22 11.35
N ARG A 72 -2.91 5.99 11.00
CA ARG A 72 -3.68 5.08 11.89
C ARG A 72 -3.01 4.89 13.25
N CYS A 73 -1.69 4.64 13.28
CA CYS A 73 -0.93 4.45 14.52
C CYS A 73 -0.63 5.77 15.25
N ALA A 74 -0.38 6.86 14.51
CA ALA A 74 -0.20 8.19 15.10
C ALA A 74 -1.47 8.69 15.81
N ASP A 75 -2.64 8.40 15.23
CA ASP A 75 -3.97 8.65 15.81
C ASP A 75 -4.41 7.59 16.82
N LYS A 76 -3.56 6.57 17.05
CA LYS A 76 -3.75 5.45 18.00
C LYS A 76 -5.05 4.66 17.79
N ILE A 77 -5.53 4.57 16.55
CA ILE A 77 -6.77 3.88 16.20
C ILE A 77 -6.49 2.37 16.01
N PRO A 78 -7.16 1.49 16.78
CA PRO A 78 -7.10 0.04 16.56
C PRO A 78 -7.60 -0.39 15.18
N VAL A 79 -7.18 -1.59 14.77
CA VAL A 79 -7.54 -2.16 13.46
C VAL A 79 -9.06 -2.35 13.33
N ASP A 80 -9.68 -2.95 14.35
CA ASP A 80 -11.11 -3.19 14.50
C ASP A 80 -11.96 -1.90 14.61
N GLN A 81 -11.32 -0.77 14.92
CA GLN A 81 -11.96 0.55 15.06
C GLN A 81 -11.60 1.49 13.90
N THR A 82 -10.84 1.00 12.91
CA THR A 82 -10.57 1.75 11.68
C THR A 82 -11.84 1.80 10.84
N ILE A 83 -12.21 2.99 10.37
CA ILE A 83 -13.35 3.19 9.45
C ILE A 83 -12.80 3.60 8.08
N PRO A 84 -12.62 2.66 7.13
CA PRO A 84 -12.26 2.96 5.76
C PRO A 84 -13.51 3.42 5.00
N ILE A 85 -13.44 4.58 4.34
CA ILE A 85 -14.56 5.08 3.53
C ILE A 85 -14.60 4.48 2.11
N CYS A 86 -13.59 3.71 1.71
CA CYS A 86 -13.44 3.25 0.34
C CYS A 86 -13.90 1.81 0.10
N CYS A 87 -13.85 0.94 1.11
CA CYS A 87 -14.27 -0.46 1.07
C CYS A 87 -14.23 -1.05 2.49
N ASP A 88 -14.75 -2.28 2.69
CA ASP A 88 -14.87 -2.89 4.03
C ASP A 88 -13.55 -3.47 4.61
N LYS A 89 -12.38 -3.18 4.02
CA LYS A 89 -11.07 -3.76 4.44
C LYS A 89 -10.37 -2.89 5.49
N THR A 90 -10.20 -3.41 6.71
CA THR A 90 -9.47 -2.75 7.82
C THR A 90 -7.95 -2.71 7.64
N GLU A 91 -7.38 -3.57 6.78
CA GLU A 91 -5.93 -3.65 6.56
C GLU A 91 -5.42 -2.75 5.45
N GLY A 92 -4.11 -2.50 5.46
CA GLY A 92 -3.41 -1.68 4.48
C GLY A 92 -2.96 -0.32 5.03
N ALA A 93 -2.39 0.49 4.14
CA ALA A 93 -1.87 1.80 4.49
C ALA A 93 -2.93 2.89 4.32
N PHE A 94 -3.18 3.68 5.37
CA PHE A 94 -4.27 4.66 5.44
C PHE A 94 -3.78 6.11 5.51
N LYS A 95 -4.60 7.04 4.98
CA LYS A 95 -4.51 8.49 5.21
C LYS A 95 -5.86 9.03 5.71
N ARG A 96 -5.83 10.14 6.46
CA ARG A 96 -7.02 10.87 6.94
C ARG A 96 -7.78 11.53 5.79
N THR A 97 -9.09 11.70 5.98
CA THR A 97 -10.01 12.32 5.01
C THR A 97 -10.57 13.65 5.50
N ASP A 98 -11.30 14.37 4.64
CA ASP A 98 -12.11 15.53 5.04
C ASP A 98 -13.34 15.18 5.91
N ILE A 99 -13.59 13.91 6.17
CA ILE A 99 -14.69 13.41 7.02
C ILE A 99 -14.12 12.95 8.38
N PRO A 100 -14.47 13.63 9.49
CA PRO A 100 -13.92 13.34 10.83
C PRO A 100 -13.99 11.87 11.25
N GLY A 101 -12.89 11.36 11.82
CA GLY A 101 -12.79 9.99 12.33
C GLY A 101 -12.64 8.89 11.27
N SER A 102 -12.57 9.25 9.98
CA SER A 102 -12.55 8.27 8.89
C SER A 102 -11.34 8.37 7.97
N TYR A 103 -10.98 7.23 7.36
CA TYR A 103 -9.73 7.02 6.64
C TYR A 103 -9.98 6.50 5.23
N ILE A 104 -8.98 6.63 4.36
CA ILE A 104 -8.96 6.03 3.02
C ILE A 104 -7.65 5.29 2.79
N HIS A 105 -7.68 4.12 2.14
CA HIS A 105 -6.46 3.45 1.71
C HIS A 105 -5.69 4.32 0.72
N VAL A 106 -4.37 4.42 0.90
CA VAL A 106 -3.48 5.08 -0.06
C VAL A 106 -3.55 4.41 -1.43
N LEU A 107 -3.72 3.07 -1.47
CA LEU A 107 -4.00 2.32 -2.68
C LEU A 107 -5.28 2.79 -3.38
N CYS A 108 -6.42 2.78 -2.68
CA CYS A 108 -7.71 3.20 -3.24
C CYS A 108 -7.68 4.65 -3.73
N ALA A 109 -7.09 5.55 -2.94
CA ALA A 109 -6.96 6.95 -3.30
C ALA A 109 -6.10 7.16 -4.55
N LYS A 110 -4.98 6.43 -4.70
CA LYS A 110 -4.10 6.53 -5.87
C LYS A 110 -4.78 6.10 -7.17
N TRP A 111 -5.64 5.09 -7.11
CA TRP A 111 -6.42 4.61 -8.25
C TRP A 111 -7.61 5.51 -8.62
N ASN A 112 -8.10 6.35 -7.72
CA ASN A 112 -9.13 7.34 -8.03
C ASN A 112 -8.50 8.70 -8.45
N PRO A 113 -8.63 9.15 -9.71
CA PRO A 113 -7.99 10.38 -10.19
C PRO A 113 -8.63 11.66 -9.65
N SER A 114 -9.87 11.62 -9.16
CA SER A 114 -10.61 12.80 -8.67
C SER A 114 -10.15 13.27 -7.29
N ILE A 115 -9.39 12.45 -6.55
CA ILE A 115 -8.83 12.81 -5.25
C ILE A 115 -7.52 13.59 -5.47
N ASP A 116 -7.46 14.82 -4.97
CA ASP A 116 -6.19 15.54 -4.82
C ASP A 116 -5.40 14.96 -3.64
N LYS A 117 -4.15 14.54 -3.89
CA LYS A 117 -3.24 14.02 -2.87
C LYS A 117 -2.22 15.05 -2.37
N SER A 118 -2.17 16.24 -2.98
CA SER A 118 -1.20 17.30 -2.64
C SER A 118 -1.55 18.08 -1.38
N LYS A 119 -2.83 18.02 -0.97
CA LYS A 119 -3.35 18.68 0.23
C LYS A 119 -3.97 17.64 1.17
N GLU A 120 -3.43 17.55 2.38
CA GLU A 120 -4.01 16.71 3.44
C GLU A 120 -4.87 17.54 4.43
N PRO A 121 -5.94 16.94 5.01
CA PRO A 121 -6.45 15.60 4.72
C PRO A 121 -7.13 15.54 3.34
N TRP A 122 -7.15 14.35 2.73
CA TRP A 122 -7.63 14.21 1.35
C TRP A 122 -9.15 14.38 1.26
N SER A 123 -9.63 15.23 0.35
CA SER A 123 -11.06 15.49 0.17
C SER A 123 -11.71 14.41 -0.68
N VAL A 124 -12.79 13.85 -0.15
CA VAL A 124 -13.47 12.63 -0.63
C VAL A 124 -14.97 12.65 -0.39
N SER A 125 -15.48 13.62 0.39
CA SER A 125 -16.88 13.79 0.75
C SER A 125 -17.87 13.83 -0.44
N SER A 126 -17.47 14.37 -1.60
CA SER A 126 -18.26 14.34 -2.83
C SER A 126 -18.36 12.95 -3.46
N LEU A 127 -17.29 12.14 -3.39
CA LEU A 127 -17.21 10.83 -4.05
C LEU A 127 -18.14 9.79 -3.44
N LEU A 128 -18.53 9.97 -2.17
CA LEU A 128 -19.52 9.14 -1.49
C LEU A 128 -20.97 9.44 -1.95
N GLN A 129 -21.23 10.63 -2.52
CA GLN A 129 -22.56 10.98 -3.06
C GLN A 129 -22.80 10.34 -4.43
N GLU A 130 -21.74 10.06 -5.19
CA GLU A 130 -21.78 9.44 -6.51
C GLU A 130 -21.51 7.92 -6.47
N SER A 131 -21.64 7.28 -5.30
CA SER A 131 -21.27 5.87 -5.10
C SER A 131 -21.91 4.93 -6.12
N GLN A 132 -21.13 3.96 -6.59
CA GLN A 132 -21.51 3.00 -7.62
C GLN A 132 -21.36 1.59 -7.07
N GLU A 133 -22.20 0.66 -7.53
CA GLU A 133 -22.13 -0.75 -7.13
C GLU A 133 -20.81 -1.40 -7.60
N CYS A 134 -20.11 -2.06 -6.68
CA CYS A 134 -18.92 -2.84 -6.97
C CYS A 134 -19.30 -4.19 -7.59
N TYR A 135 -18.97 -4.42 -8.86
CA TYR A 135 -19.35 -5.65 -9.58
C TYR A 135 -18.73 -6.95 -9.03
N LEU A 136 -17.79 -6.84 -8.08
CA LEU A 136 -17.07 -7.97 -7.46
C LEU A 136 -17.62 -8.38 -6.09
N CYS A 137 -18.33 -7.48 -5.39
CA CYS A 137 -18.86 -7.74 -4.05
C CYS A 137 -20.33 -7.31 -3.87
N GLU A 138 -20.97 -6.79 -4.92
CA GLU A 138 -22.39 -6.42 -4.99
C GLU A 138 -22.82 -5.37 -3.95
N LYS A 139 -21.86 -4.53 -3.52
CA LYS A 139 -22.09 -3.42 -2.57
C LYS A 139 -21.87 -2.06 -3.22
N SER A 140 -22.74 -1.12 -2.88
CA SER A 140 -22.60 0.32 -3.18
C SER A 140 -22.05 1.12 -1.99
N SER A 141 -21.50 0.45 -0.96
CA SER A 141 -20.78 1.11 0.13
C SER A 141 -19.42 1.62 -0.33
N GLY A 142 -19.05 2.84 0.05
CA GLY A 142 -17.72 3.40 -0.18
C GLY A 142 -17.44 3.90 -1.61
N ILE A 143 -16.18 3.81 -2.05
CA ILE A 143 -15.67 4.50 -3.25
C ILE A 143 -15.21 3.47 -4.29
N CYS A 144 -16.00 3.34 -5.36
CA CYS A 144 -15.66 2.55 -6.53
C CYS A 144 -14.87 3.35 -7.58
N THR A 145 -14.05 2.65 -8.35
CA THR A 145 -13.33 3.16 -9.52
C THR A 145 -13.90 2.51 -10.78
N GLN A 146 -14.05 3.29 -11.87
CA GLN A 146 -14.51 2.76 -13.15
C GLN A 146 -13.38 2.03 -13.89
N CYS A 147 -13.70 0.87 -14.48
CA CYS A 147 -12.77 0.12 -15.30
C CYS A 147 -12.31 0.93 -16.54
N ASN A 148 -11.01 1.23 -16.64
CA ASN A 148 -10.43 1.99 -17.76
C ASN A 148 -10.27 1.17 -19.07
N TYR A 149 -10.52 -0.15 -19.03
CA TYR A 149 -10.31 -1.04 -20.17
C TYR A 149 -11.16 -0.64 -21.38
N SER A 150 -10.54 -0.66 -22.56
CA SER A 150 -11.24 -0.46 -23.82
C SER A 150 -10.65 -1.33 -24.92
N LYS A 151 -11.51 -1.84 -25.79
CA LYS A 151 -11.14 -2.69 -26.93
C LYS A 151 -11.65 -2.05 -28.22
N THR A 152 -10.73 -1.79 -29.16
CA THR A 152 -11.08 -1.48 -30.55
C THR A 152 -11.64 -2.73 -31.21
N LEU A 153 -12.77 -2.60 -31.90
CA LEU A 153 -13.43 -3.65 -32.66
C LEU A 153 -13.01 -3.58 -34.14
N GLU A 154 -13.27 -4.64 -34.89
CA GLU A 154 -12.89 -4.78 -36.31
C GLU A 154 -13.45 -3.66 -37.20
N ASN A 155 -14.60 -3.09 -36.85
CA ASN A 155 -15.21 -1.94 -37.52
C ASN A 155 -14.64 -0.57 -37.07
N GLY A 156 -13.52 -0.56 -36.34
CA GLY A 156 -12.87 0.65 -35.80
C GLY A 156 -13.55 1.28 -34.58
N SER A 157 -14.72 0.80 -34.14
CA SER A 157 -15.40 1.34 -32.96
C SER A 157 -14.75 0.89 -31.65
N ILE A 158 -14.80 1.72 -30.60
CA ILE A 158 -14.16 1.44 -29.31
C ILE A 158 -15.20 1.03 -28.27
N ARG A 159 -15.19 -0.24 -27.86
CA ARG A 159 -15.97 -0.74 -26.71
C ARG A 159 -15.20 -0.45 -25.43
N LYS A 160 -15.62 0.58 -24.68
CA LYS A 160 -15.16 0.82 -23.30
C LYS A 160 -15.90 -0.10 -22.32
N CYS A 161 -15.21 -0.51 -21.25
CA CYS A 161 -15.87 -1.11 -20.10
C CYS A 161 -16.71 -0.06 -19.35
N LYS A 162 -17.72 -0.53 -18.60
CA LYS A 162 -18.58 0.29 -17.73
C LYS A 162 -18.71 -0.28 -16.31
N ARG A 163 -18.03 -1.39 -16.00
CA ARG A 163 -18.02 -2.01 -14.66
C ARG A 163 -17.29 -1.09 -13.68
N TRP A 164 -17.79 -1.02 -12.44
CA TRP A 164 -17.22 -0.25 -11.33
C TRP A 164 -16.80 -1.21 -10.21
N PHE A 165 -15.71 -0.92 -9.51
CA PHE A 165 -15.18 -1.82 -8.46
C PHE A 165 -14.47 -1.07 -7.34
N HIS A 166 -14.47 -1.63 -6.12
CA HIS A 166 -13.51 -1.27 -5.09
C HIS A 166 -12.11 -1.73 -5.52
N VAL A 167 -11.13 -0.84 -5.35
CA VAL A 167 -9.75 -1.09 -5.78
C VAL A 167 -9.15 -2.30 -5.07
N THR A 168 -9.46 -2.48 -3.78
CA THR A 168 -9.08 -3.66 -2.99
C THR A 168 -9.71 -4.96 -3.50
N CYS A 169 -11.02 -4.98 -3.78
CA CYS A 169 -11.67 -6.15 -4.37
C CYS A 169 -11.08 -6.53 -5.73
N ALA A 170 -10.62 -5.55 -6.51
CA ALA A 170 -9.96 -5.79 -7.78
C ALA A 170 -8.52 -6.34 -7.64
N VAL A 171 -7.84 -6.07 -6.51
CA VAL A 171 -6.58 -6.74 -6.14
C VAL A 171 -6.87 -8.16 -5.64
N ASP A 172 -7.83 -8.33 -4.72
CA ASP A 172 -8.26 -9.64 -4.19
C ASP A 172 -8.69 -10.62 -5.31
N ALA A 173 -9.28 -10.09 -6.39
CA ALA A 173 -9.73 -10.86 -7.56
C ALA A 173 -8.69 -10.95 -8.69
N GLU A 174 -7.42 -10.58 -8.43
CA GLU A 174 -6.26 -10.64 -9.34
C GLU A 174 -6.37 -9.87 -10.68
N ILE A 175 -7.52 -9.24 -10.97
CA ILE A 175 -7.71 -8.40 -12.17
C ILE A 175 -6.89 -7.09 -12.15
N LEU A 176 -6.27 -6.75 -11.01
CA LEU A 176 -5.55 -5.50 -10.76
C LEU A 176 -4.16 -5.73 -10.16
N VAL A 177 -3.23 -6.25 -10.97
CA VAL A 177 -1.87 -6.58 -10.50
C VAL A 177 -1.06 -5.32 -10.17
N LEU A 178 -0.45 -5.29 -8.98
CA LEU A 178 0.34 -4.18 -8.46
C LEU A 178 1.84 -4.39 -8.80
N ASN A 179 2.27 -3.83 -9.94
CA ASN A 179 3.59 -4.13 -10.53
C ASN A 179 4.70 -3.14 -10.13
N GLY A 180 4.85 -2.82 -8.84
CA GLY A 180 5.98 -2.09 -8.23
C GLY A 180 6.28 -0.65 -8.68
N ASN A 181 5.63 -0.17 -9.74
CA ASN A 181 6.11 0.89 -10.62
C ASN A 181 6.40 2.23 -9.89
N GLN A 182 7.69 2.58 -9.82
CA GLN A 182 8.28 3.55 -8.89
C GLN A 182 8.02 5.03 -9.26
N GLY A 183 6.75 5.42 -9.35
CA GLY A 183 6.32 6.81 -9.52
C GLY A 183 6.00 7.24 -10.95
N SER A 184 5.69 6.31 -11.86
CA SER A 184 5.09 6.64 -13.16
C SER A 184 3.59 6.33 -13.20
N SER A 185 2.82 7.09 -13.98
CA SER A 185 1.35 7.11 -13.97
C SER A 185 0.65 5.89 -14.59
N LYS A 186 1.36 4.76 -14.74
CA LYS A 186 0.80 3.45 -15.05
C LYS A 186 0.71 2.60 -13.78
N LEU A 187 -0.31 2.92 -12.97
CA LEU A 187 -0.86 1.96 -12.00
C LEU A 187 -1.54 0.83 -12.79
N GLY A 188 -1.10 -0.41 -12.56
CA GLY A 188 -1.71 -1.69 -12.96
C GLY A 188 -2.07 -1.94 -14.43
N LEU A 189 -2.00 -3.20 -14.85
CA LEU A 189 -2.75 -3.67 -16.02
C LEU A 189 -4.11 -4.15 -15.52
N ILE A 190 -5.22 -3.52 -15.93
CA ILE A 190 -6.55 -4.05 -15.64
C ILE A 190 -6.83 -5.22 -16.59
N ILE A 191 -6.83 -6.45 -16.07
CA ILE A 191 -7.08 -7.68 -16.85
C ILE A 191 -8.59 -7.91 -17.02
N ALA A 192 -9.31 -6.91 -17.52
CA ALA A 192 -10.76 -6.96 -17.72
C ALA A 192 -11.16 -7.63 -19.06
N ALA A 193 -10.83 -8.92 -19.22
CA ALA A 193 -11.13 -9.67 -20.44
C ALA A 193 -11.48 -11.17 -20.25
N THR A 194 -11.92 -11.58 -19.06
CA THR A 194 -12.59 -12.87 -18.84
C THR A 194 -14.11 -12.66 -18.72
N THR A 195 -14.84 -13.02 -19.77
CA THR A 195 -16.31 -12.94 -19.96
C THR A 195 -16.97 -11.54 -19.87
#